data_AF-A0A956ZVY3-F1
#
_entry.id   AF-A0A956ZVY3-F1
#
_cell.length_a   1.000
_cell.length_b   1.000
_cell.length_c   1.000
_cell.angle_alpha   90.00
_cell.angle_beta   90.00
_cell.angle_gamma   90.00
#
_symmetry.space_group_name_H-M   'P 1'
#
loop_
_entity.id
_entity.type
_entity.pdbx_description
1 polymer ?
#
loop_
_entity_poly.entity_id
_entity_poly.type
_entity_poly.pdbx_seq_one_letter_code
_entity_poly.pdbx_strand_id
1 'polypeptide(L)'
;EIREKVADVVISTDIIVGFPGETEEDFAMTMSLYEEVAYEHAYMFIYSARPGTPSYKHFDDMPREVKTERLGRLIERQKEFSYRANSRYVGRELRVLIKEVAQKGDYVMGHSDQNHTVLVPKDQVTRMGLYDVTIDSVTQHTLYGTVKGFETSSIPLMMV
;
A
#
# COMPACT_ATOMS: atom_id res chain seq x y z
N GLU A 1 -7.65 -16.45 11.55
CA GLU A 1 -9.10 -16.25 11.33
C GLU A 1 -9.48 -15.50 10.05
N ILE A 2 -9.17 -14.20 9.85
CA ILE A 2 -9.65 -13.45 8.67
C ILE A 2 -9.19 -14.07 7.34
N ARG A 3 -7.88 -14.34 7.21
CA ARG A 3 -7.29 -14.96 5.99
C ARG A 3 -7.77 -16.39 5.71
N GLU A 4 -8.31 -17.08 6.71
CA GLU A 4 -8.91 -18.42 6.54
C GLU A 4 -10.33 -18.33 5.97
N LYS A 5 -11.03 -17.22 6.22
CA LYS A 5 -12.42 -16.99 5.79
C LYS A 5 -12.51 -16.22 4.47
N VAL A 6 -11.55 -15.36 4.18
CA VAL A 6 -11.50 -14.55 2.97
C VAL A 6 -10.17 -14.79 2.28
N ALA A 7 -10.21 -15.59 1.21
CA ALA A 7 -9.06 -15.84 0.35
C ALA A 7 -8.54 -14.52 -0.23
N ASP A 8 -7.22 -14.39 -0.32
CA ASP A 8 -6.53 -13.21 -0.85
C ASP A 8 -6.94 -11.86 -0.21
N VAL A 9 -7.47 -11.85 1.02
CA VAL A 9 -7.76 -10.61 1.73
C VAL A 9 -6.50 -9.78 1.96
N VAL A 10 -6.57 -8.51 1.57
CA VAL A 10 -5.53 -7.52 1.87
C VAL A 10 -5.80 -6.88 3.22
N ILE A 11 -4.79 -6.89 4.09
CA ILE A 11 -4.84 -6.24 5.40
C ILE A 11 -3.92 -5.02 5.35
N SER A 12 -4.49 -3.87 5.67
CA SER A 12 -3.78 -2.60 5.79
C SER A 12 -3.91 -2.00 7.18
N THR A 13 -3.01 -1.09 7.54
CA THR A 13 -3.02 -0.40 8.83
C THR A 13 -2.39 0.98 8.77
N ASP A 14 -2.65 1.81 9.78
CA ASP A 14 -1.94 3.03 10.07
C ASP A 14 -1.13 2.85 11.36
N ILE A 15 0.13 3.27 11.37
CA ILE A 15 1.04 3.12 12.52
C ILE A 15 1.68 4.47 12.85
N ILE A 16 1.64 4.85 14.12
CA ILE A 16 2.34 6.01 14.65
C ILE A 16 3.48 5.51 15.53
N VAL A 17 4.72 5.85 15.19
CA VAL A 17 5.91 5.54 16.00
C VAL A 17 6.38 6.75 16.78
N GLY A 18 7.10 6.52 17.87
CA GLY A 18 7.63 7.56 18.73
C GLY A 18 6.55 8.25 19.56
N PHE A 19 5.48 7.52 19.91
CA PHE A 19 4.48 8.01 20.86
C PHE A 19 5.15 8.34 22.21
N PRO A 20 4.71 9.37 22.95
CA PRO A 20 5.31 9.72 24.23
C PRO A 20 5.34 8.53 25.20
N GLY A 21 6.53 8.17 25.68
CA GLY A 21 6.76 7.00 26.54
C GLY A 21 7.04 5.67 25.82
N GLU A 22 6.97 5.61 24.49
CA GLU A 22 7.28 4.39 23.72
C GLU A 22 8.71 3.92 23.95
N THR A 23 8.88 2.73 24.52
CA THR A 23 10.19 2.12 24.76
C THR A 23 10.71 1.39 23.52
N GLU A 24 11.97 0.96 23.52
CA GLU A 24 12.49 0.12 22.43
C GLU A 24 11.81 -1.26 22.39
N GLU A 25 11.39 -1.78 23.55
CA GLU A 25 10.63 -3.03 23.64
C GLU A 25 9.24 -2.88 22.98
N ASP A 26 8.55 -1.77 23.23
CA ASP A 26 7.26 -1.47 22.58
C ASP A 26 7.41 -1.35 21.05
N PHE A 27 8.47 -0.68 20.60
CA PHE A 27 8.76 -0.57 19.17
C PHE A 27 9.11 -1.95 18.57
N ALA A 28 9.87 -2.78 19.27
CA ALA A 28 10.19 -4.13 18.82
C ALA A 28 8.93 -5.01 18.71
N MET A 29 7.98 -4.91 19.64
CA MET A 29 6.68 -5.58 19.54
C MET A 29 5.87 -5.09 18.33
N THR A 30 5.91 -3.79 18.04
CA THR A 30 5.29 -3.25 16.82
C THR A 30 5.90 -3.85 15.56
N MET A 31 7.22 -4.02 15.53
CA MET A 31 7.93 -4.64 14.40
C MET A 31 7.64 -6.14 14.27
N SER A 32 7.42 -6.85 15.39
CA SER A 32 7.11 -8.29 15.36
C SER A 32 5.71 -8.58 14.82
N LEU A 33 4.75 -7.65 14.95
CA LEU A 33 3.40 -7.79 14.38
C LEU A 33 3.40 -8.01 12.86
N TYR A 34 4.45 -7.59 12.15
CA TYR A 34 4.58 -7.90 10.74
C TYR A 34 4.63 -9.39 10.47
N GLU A 35 5.35 -10.17 11.28
CA GLU A 35 5.42 -11.64 11.08
C GLU A 35 4.07 -12.32 11.35
N GLU A 36 3.26 -11.75 12.25
CA GLU A 36 1.97 -12.33 12.62
C GLU A 36 0.85 -11.92 11.64
N VAL A 37 0.77 -10.63 11.29
CA VAL A 37 -0.35 -10.09 10.51
C VAL A 37 -0.04 -10.03 9.01
N ALA A 38 1.24 -9.83 8.67
CA ALA A 38 1.74 -9.64 7.32
C ALA A 38 1.00 -8.53 6.56
N TYR A 39 1.04 -7.30 7.09
CA TYR A 39 0.43 -6.12 6.46
C TYR A 39 0.96 -5.90 5.03
N GLU A 40 0.06 -5.78 4.07
CA GLU A 40 0.42 -5.55 2.67
C GLU A 40 0.56 -4.07 2.36
N HIS A 41 -0.19 -3.24 3.11
CA HIS A 41 -0.08 -1.79 3.10
C HIS A 41 -0.02 -1.27 4.54
N ALA A 42 0.90 -0.35 4.81
CA ALA A 42 0.84 0.44 6.03
C ALA A 42 1.17 1.90 5.75
N TYR A 43 0.39 2.79 6.36
CA TYR A 43 0.71 4.21 6.42
C TYR A 43 1.40 4.49 7.75
N MET A 44 2.61 5.03 7.68
CA MET A 44 3.50 5.13 8.83
C MET A 44 3.85 6.59 9.08
N PHE A 45 3.72 7.01 10.34
CA PHE A 45 3.91 8.39 10.74
C PHE A 45 4.75 8.46 12.00
N ILE A 46 5.50 9.55 12.18
CA ILE A 46 6.02 9.91 13.50
C ILE A 46 4.92 10.57 14.32
N TYR A 47 4.93 10.36 15.64
CA TYR A 47 4.04 11.09 16.53
C TYR A 47 4.24 12.61 16.41
N SER A 48 3.13 13.31 16.22
CA SER A 48 3.05 14.77 16.18
C SER A 48 2.12 15.23 17.30
N ALA A 49 2.69 15.96 18.26
CA ALA A 49 1.97 16.56 19.36
C ALA A 49 0.80 17.42 18.86
N ARG A 50 -0.40 17.18 19.40
CA ARG A 50 -1.61 17.97 19.08
C ARG A 50 -2.12 18.66 20.35
N PRO A 51 -2.16 19.99 20.39
CA PRO A 51 -2.71 20.72 21.54
C PRO A 51 -4.10 20.20 21.92
N GLY A 52 -4.30 19.93 23.22
CA GLY A 52 -5.58 19.48 23.76
C GLY A 52 -5.71 17.97 23.97
N THR A 53 -4.84 17.13 23.40
CA THR A 53 -4.89 15.68 23.60
C THR A 53 -4.31 15.26 24.96
N PRO A 54 -4.72 14.11 25.52
CA PRO A 54 -4.09 13.55 26.72
C PRO A 54 -2.58 13.32 26.54
N SER A 55 -2.17 12.85 25.36
CA SER A 55 -0.76 12.63 25.03
C SER A 55 0.07 13.91 25.08
N TYR A 56 -0.50 15.06 24.74
CA TYR A 56 0.16 16.37 24.85
C TYR A 56 0.21 16.90 26.29
N LYS A 57 -0.80 16.58 27.11
CA LYS A 57 -0.94 17.13 28.47
C LYS A 57 -0.16 16.36 29.53
N HIS A 58 0.02 15.06 29.34
CA HIS A 58 0.46 14.16 30.41
C HIS A 58 1.84 13.54 30.18
N PHE A 59 2.45 13.76 29.01
CA PHE A 59 3.72 13.12 28.66
C PHE A 59 4.65 14.10 27.97
N ASP A 60 5.94 13.95 28.25
CA ASP A 60 6.99 14.64 27.51
C ASP A 60 7.21 13.96 26.16
N ASP A 61 7.35 14.77 25.12
CA ASP A 61 7.56 14.27 23.78
C ASP A 61 8.99 13.72 23.60
N MET A 62 9.12 12.69 22.76
CA MET A 62 10.39 12.08 22.43
C MET A 62 11.20 12.96 21.45
N PRO A 63 12.54 12.94 21.51
CA PRO A 63 13.37 13.59 20.49
C PRO A 63 13.02 13.14 19.07
N ARG A 64 12.95 14.10 18.15
CA ARG A 64 12.53 13.85 16.76
C ARG A 64 13.42 12.84 16.05
N GLU A 65 14.70 12.82 16.41
CA GLU A 65 15.72 11.94 15.86
C GLU A 65 15.37 10.47 16.12
N VAL A 66 14.92 10.14 17.34
CA VAL A 66 14.51 8.77 17.70
C VAL A 66 13.25 8.37 16.93
N LYS A 67 12.25 9.26 16.83
CA LYS A 67 11.03 8.97 16.05
C LYS A 67 11.36 8.71 14.57
N THR A 68 12.29 9.49 14.02
CA THR A 68 12.70 9.39 12.61
C THR A 68 13.48 8.10 12.36
N GLU A 69 14.35 7.71 13.28
CA GLU A 69 15.08 6.44 13.23
C GLU A 69 14.12 5.24 13.25
N ARG A 70 13.15 5.23 14.17
CA ARG A 70 12.10 4.20 14.25
C ARG A 70 11.24 4.15 12.99
N LEU A 71 10.81 5.30 12.49
CA LEU A 71 10.05 5.37 11.23
C LEU A 71 10.87 4.77 10.07
N GLY A 72 12.17 5.06 10.00
CA GLY A 72 13.06 4.48 9.00
C GLY A 72 13.09 2.94 9.06
N ARG A 73 13.29 2.37 10.25
CA ARG A 73 13.26 0.91 10.46
C ARG A 73 11.93 0.30 10.07
N LEU A 74 10.83 0.92 10.47
CA LEU A 74 9.47 0.45 10.15
C LEU A 74 9.20 0.51 8.64
N ILE A 75 9.65 1.56 7.95
CA ILE A 75 9.53 1.69 6.50
C ILE A 75 10.28 0.55 5.79
N GLU A 76 11.52 0.24 6.18
CA GLU A 76 12.28 -0.86 5.56
C GLU A 76 11.57 -2.21 5.76
N ARG A 77 11.01 -2.43 6.95
CA ARG A 77 10.21 -3.62 7.24
C ARG A 77 8.95 -3.71 6.38
N GLN A 78 8.24 -2.59 6.21
CA GLN A 78 7.07 -2.55 5.33
C GLN A 78 7.45 -2.81 3.87
N LYS A 79 8.59 -2.29 3.38
CA LYS A 79 9.04 -2.53 2.00
C LYS A 79 9.29 -4.03 1.75
N GLU A 80 9.93 -4.73 2.69
CA GLU A 80 10.14 -6.17 2.62
C GLU A 80 8.80 -6.91 2.49
N PHE A 81 7.84 -6.61 3.36
CA PHE A 81 6.54 -7.27 3.41
C PHE A 81 5.67 -6.94 2.20
N SER A 82 5.63 -5.67 1.77
CA SER A 82 4.90 -5.27 0.57
C SER A 82 5.49 -5.93 -0.67
N TYR A 83 6.82 -6.02 -0.81
CA TYR A 83 7.42 -6.72 -1.93
C TYR A 83 7.00 -8.20 -1.94
N ARG A 84 7.16 -8.89 -0.80
CA ARG A 84 6.77 -10.30 -0.63
C ARG A 84 5.28 -10.53 -0.92
N ALA A 85 4.42 -9.64 -0.45
CA ALA A 85 2.99 -9.69 -0.70
C ALA A 85 2.67 -9.50 -2.18
N ASN A 86 3.27 -8.47 -2.80
CA ASN A 86 3.07 -8.12 -4.20
C ASN A 86 3.55 -9.23 -5.14
N SER A 87 4.67 -9.90 -4.83
CA SER A 87 5.22 -10.98 -5.66
C SER A 87 4.24 -12.13 -5.90
N ARG A 88 3.27 -12.33 -5.02
CA ARG A 88 2.22 -13.36 -5.17
C ARG A 88 1.26 -13.06 -6.33
N TYR A 89 1.19 -11.81 -6.78
CA TYR A 89 0.34 -11.40 -7.90
C TYR A 89 1.00 -11.59 -9.27
N VAL A 90 2.31 -11.81 -9.36
CA VAL A 90 2.98 -12.08 -10.65
C VAL A 90 2.34 -13.28 -11.34
N GLY A 91 1.95 -13.10 -12.59
CA GLY A 91 1.23 -14.09 -13.41
C GLY A 91 -0.27 -14.21 -13.12
N ARG A 92 -0.81 -13.48 -12.12
CA ARG A 92 -2.25 -13.44 -11.85
C ARG A 92 -2.93 -12.37 -12.68
N GLU A 93 -4.23 -12.57 -12.93
CA GLU A 93 -5.12 -11.60 -13.53
C GLU A 93 -5.81 -10.80 -12.43
N LEU A 94 -5.74 -9.47 -12.52
CA LEU A 94 -6.41 -8.54 -11.63
C LEU A 94 -7.37 -7.67 -12.44
N ARG A 95 -8.53 -7.38 -11.84
CA ARG A 95 -9.43 -6.34 -12.35
C ARG A 95 -8.91 -4.99 -11.89
N VAL A 96 -8.71 -4.06 -12.82
CA VAL A 96 -8.05 -2.76 -12.58
C VAL A 96 -8.86 -1.62 -13.16
N LEU A 97 -9.21 -0.65 -12.32
CA LEU A 97 -9.81 0.62 -12.75
C LEU A 97 -8.71 1.60 -13.14
N ILE A 98 -8.50 1.77 -14.44
CA ILE A 98 -7.54 2.71 -15.02
C ILE A 98 -8.20 4.08 -15.15
N LYS A 99 -7.59 5.11 -14.55
CA LYS A 99 -8.21 6.44 -14.39
C LYS A 99 -7.36 7.61 -14.86
N GLU A 100 -6.05 7.44 -14.98
CA GLU A 100 -5.14 8.55 -15.31
C GLU A 100 -3.89 8.09 -16.07
N VAL A 101 -3.22 9.05 -16.73
CA VAL A 101 -1.90 8.84 -17.32
C VAL A 101 -0.86 9.00 -16.22
N ALA A 102 0.09 8.06 -16.12
CA ALA A 102 1.16 8.12 -15.14
C ALA A 102 2.11 9.31 -15.44
N GLN A 103 2.78 9.84 -14.42
CA GLN A 103 3.66 11.01 -14.56
C GLN A 103 4.73 10.88 -15.66
N LYS A 104 5.22 9.66 -15.92
CA LYS A 104 6.25 9.39 -16.94
C LYS A 104 5.69 9.23 -18.37
N GLY A 105 4.40 9.43 -18.60
CA GLY A 105 3.79 9.53 -19.93
C GLY A 105 3.62 8.22 -20.72
N ASP A 106 4.49 7.23 -20.50
CA ASP A 106 4.50 5.95 -21.21
C ASP A 106 3.50 4.91 -20.65
N TYR A 107 2.99 5.17 -19.44
CA TYR A 107 2.06 4.28 -18.73
C TYR A 107 0.77 5.01 -18.39
N VAL A 108 -0.30 4.22 -18.24
CA VAL A 108 -1.51 4.62 -17.52
C VAL A 108 -1.55 3.94 -16.17
N MET A 109 -2.25 4.55 -15.22
CA MET A 109 -2.32 4.12 -13.83
C MET A 109 -3.76 3.83 -13.42
N GLY A 110 -3.90 2.73 -12.69
CA GLY A 110 -5.17 2.30 -12.11
C GLY A 110 -4.97 1.63 -10.76
N HIS A 111 -6.09 1.20 -10.18
CA HIS A 111 -6.11 0.47 -8.91
C HIS A 111 -6.90 -0.83 -9.06
N SER A 112 -6.43 -1.91 -8.46
CA SER A 112 -7.19 -3.17 -8.39
C SER A 112 -8.28 -3.11 -7.32
N ASP A 113 -9.14 -4.14 -7.26
CA ASP A 113 -10.17 -4.27 -6.20
C ASP A 113 -9.57 -4.28 -4.78
N GLN A 114 -8.31 -4.70 -4.65
CA GLN A 114 -7.54 -4.70 -3.41
C GLN A 114 -6.71 -3.42 -3.22
N ASN A 115 -6.97 -2.39 -4.03
CA ASN A 115 -6.30 -1.08 -4.02
C ASN A 115 -4.79 -1.11 -4.36
N HIS A 116 -4.31 -2.16 -5.03
CA HIS A 116 -2.94 -2.14 -5.56
C HIS A 116 -2.83 -1.14 -6.71
N THR A 117 -1.83 -0.27 -6.67
CA THR A 117 -1.49 0.57 -7.82
C THR A 117 -0.94 -0.29 -8.94
N VAL A 118 -1.58 -0.24 -10.10
CA VAL A 118 -1.18 -0.99 -11.31
C VAL A 118 -0.84 -0.02 -12.44
N LEU A 119 0.32 -0.24 -13.06
CA LEU A 119 0.75 0.47 -14.26
C LEU A 119 0.65 -0.45 -15.48
N VAL A 120 0.07 0.09 -16.55
CA VAL A 120 -0.13 -0.59 -17.83
C VAL A 120 0.43 0.30 -18.95
N PRO A 121 1.09 -0.25 -19.98
CA PRO A 121 1.54 0.54 -21.13
C PRO A 121 0.38 1.31 -21.77
N LYS A 122 0.59 2.61 -22.01
CA LYS A 122 -0.47 3.53 -22.43
C LYS A 122 -1.13 3.14 -23.76
N ASP A 123 -0.37 2.54 -24.67
CA ASP A 123 -0.84 2.08 -25.98
C ASP A 123 -1.83 0.91 -25.92
N GLN A 124 -1.95 0.24 -24.78
CA GLN A 124 -2.92 -0.84 -24.56
C GLN A 124 -4.30 -0.33 -24.10
N VAL A 125 -4.42 0.96 -23.76
CA VAL A 125 -5.62 1.53 -23.16
C VAL A 125 -6.14 2.68 -24.02
N THR A 126 -7.25 2.43 -24.71
CA THR A 126 -7.90 3.42 -25.57
C THR A 126 -8.79 4.39 -24.81
N ARG A 127 -9.33 3.99 -23.65
CA ARG A 127 -10.18 4.81 -22.79
C ARG A 127 -9.96 4.47 -21.32
N MET A 128 -10.18 5.42 -20.42
CA MET A 128 -10.21 5.12 -18.99
C MET A 128 -11.39 4.20 -18.67
N GLY A 129 -11.22 3.29 -17.71
CA GLY A 129 -12.23 2.28 -17.40
C GLY A 129 -11.65 1.05 -16.70
N LEU A 130 -12.48 0.01 -16.64
CA LEU A 130 -12.17 -1.24 -15.96
C LEU A 130 -11.61 -2.26 -16.95
N TYR A 131 -10.45 -2.84 -16.62
CA TYR A 131 -9.70 -3.77 -17.46
C TYR A 131 -9.27 -5.00 -16.67
N ASP A 132 -9.23 -6.15 -17.33
CA ASP A 132 -8.53 -7.33 -16.80
C ASP A 132 -7.06 -7.24 -17.21
N VAL A 133 -6.17 -7.24 -16.22
CA VAL A 133 -4.73 -7.01 -16.39
C VAL A 133 -3.96 -8.19 -15.82
N THR A 134 -3.11 -8.80 -16.64
CA THR A 134 -2.15 -9.81 -16.19
C THR A 134 -0.93 -9.10 -15.61
N ILE A 135 -0.55 -9.43 -14.38
CA ILE A 135 0.59 -8.81 -13.71
C ILE A 135 1.90 -9.48 -14.16
N ASP A 136 2.81 -8.71 -14.75
CA ASP A 136 4.07 -9.20 -15.31
C ASP A 136 5.23 -9.07 -14.31
N SER A 137 5.25 -7.98 -13.54
CA SER A 137 6.30 -7.71 -12.57
C SER A 137 5.83 -6.77 -11.45
N VAL A 138 6.60 -6.71 -10.37
CA VAL A 138 6.22 -5.96 -9.17
C VAL A 138 7.40 -5.24 -8.53
N THR A 139 7.07 -4.17 -7.83
CA THR A 139 7.92 -3.53 -6.82
C THR A 139 7.20 -3.58 -5.47
N GLN A 140 7.80 -3.03 -4.42
CA GLN A 140 7.15 -2.87 -3.12
C GLN A 140 5.97 -1.86 -3.13
N HIS A 141 5.79 -1.06 -4.18
CA HIS A 141 4.73 -0.04 -4.24
C HIS A 141 3.78 -0.17 -5.44
N THR A 142 4.20 -0.86 -6.49
CA THR A 142 3.50 -0.83 -7.78
C THR A 142 3.61 -2.18 -8.47
N LEU A 143 2.49 -2.62 -9.04
CA LEU A 143 2.39 -3.75 -9.95
C LEU A 143 2.47 -3.23 -11.39
N TYR A 144 3.10 -3.99 -12.28
CA TYR A 144 3.15 -3.72 -13.71
C TYR A 144 2.47 -4.85 -14.44
N GLY A 145 1.64 -4.54 -15.43
CA GLY A 145 0.90 -5.55 -16.16
C GLY A 145 0.49 -5.16 -17.57
N THR A 146 -0.12 -6.12 -18.26
CA THR A 146 -0.65 -6.00 -19.62
C THR A 146 -2.14 -6.32 -19.68
N VAL A 147 -2.88 -5.60 -20.53
CA VAL A 147 -4.33 -5.79 -20.71
C VAL A 147 -4.61 -7.08 -21.47
N LYS A 148 -5.55 -7.89 -20.96
CA LYS A 148 -5.98 -9.12 -21.63
C LYS A 148 -7.05 -8.85 -22.68
N GLY A 149 -6.66 -8.85 -23.96
CA GLY A 149 -7.59 -8.82 -25.10
C GLY A 149 -8.34 -7.49 -25.29
N PHE A 150 -8.44 -7.02 -26.54
CA PHE A 150 -9.09 -5.73 -26.85
C PHE A 150 -10.63 -5.74 -26.74
N GLU A 151 -11.25 -6.90 -26.44
CA GLU A 151 -12.71 -7.01 -26.33
C GLU A 151 -13.17 -6.63 -24.92
N THR A 152 -13.20 -5.33 -24.72
CA THR A 152 -13.62 -4.74 -23.47
C THR A 152 -15.12 -4.95 -23.21
N SER A 153 -15.44 -5.70 -22.14
CA SER A 153 -16.64 -5.43 -21.33
C SER A 153 -16.40 -4.16 -20.50
N SER A 154 -16.02 -3.06 -21.16
CA SER A 154 -15.71 -1.79 -20.49
C SER A 154 -16.99 -1.00 -20.28
N ILE A 155 -17.32 -0.76 -19.01
CA ILE A 155 -18.33 0.23 -18.63
C ILE A 155 -17.62 1.58 -18.66
N PRO A 156 -17.96 2.50 -19.59
CA PRO A 156 -17.35 3.82 -19.63
C PRO A 156 -17.68 4.59 -18.36
N LEU A 157 -16.69 5.26 -17.77
CA LEU A 157 -16.93 6.28 -16.76
C LEU A 157 -17.73 7.41 -17.43
N MET A 158 -19.02 7.53 -17.11
CA MET A 158 -19.80 8.71 -17.49
C MET A 158 -19.23 9.91 -16.75
N MET A 159 -18.60 10.83 -17.48
CA MET A 159 -18.31 12.17 -16.97
C MET A 159 -19.63 12.94 -16.95
N VAL A 160 -20.05 13.41 -15.77
CA VAL A 160 -21.14 14.37 -15.60
C VAL A 160 -20.60 15.79 -15.82
#